data_AF-A0A0F9RD14-F1
#
_entry.id   AF-A0A0F9RD14-F1
#
_cell.length_a   1.000
_cell.length_b   1.000
_cell.length_c   1.000
_cell.angle_alpha   90.00
_cell.angle_beta   90.00
_cell.angle_gamma   90.00
#
_symmetry.space_group_name_H-M   'P 1'
#
loop_
_entity.id
_entity.type
_entity.pdbx_description
1 polymer ?
#
loop_
_entity_poly.entity_id
_entity_poly.type
_entity_poly.pdbx_seq_one_letter_code
_entity_poly.pdbx_strand_id
1 'polypeptide(L)'
;MLRWLVPAAPSPTPRTSTTQVVRTSSGRTRALWGRRAPALRRTTASRADILYTLMEGLNLRMPRGESQVGRRATEEARANMRAGHLTRPPHSPETRAKMSVTRKGKPHSQKTRKRMSIARMLKHNGVPVSKPAMVLASKSKPCADCGISFPPKVMQFDHVPGRGEKLFGIGGIHGRSLTEIATEIRKCDVVCPTCHALRTYYRRAEAAT
;
A
#
# COMPACT_ATOMS: atom_id res chain seq x y z
N MET A 1 -50.40 8.01 9.95
CA MET A 1 -49.00 8.33 9.59
C MET A 1 -48.24 8.71 10.86
N LEU A 2 -47.53 7.76 11.49
CA LEU A 2 -46.76 8.04 12.71
C LEU A 2 -45.38 8.58 12.32
N ARG A 3 -45.15 9.85 12.63
CA ARG A 3 -43.90 10.57 12.40
C ARG A 3 -42.97 10.30 13.59
N TRP A 4 -41.93 9.50 13.37
CA TRP A 4 -40.89 9.26 14.37
C TRP A 4 -40.13 10.57 14.63
N LEU A 5 -40.26 11.10 15.85
CA LEU A 5 -39.47 12.23 16.34
C LEU A 5 -38.05 11.72 16.62
N VAL A 6 -37.08 12.17 15.81
CA VAL A 6 -35.64 12.00 16.08
C VAL A 6 -35.27 12.97 17.21
N PRO A 7 -34.74 12.51 18.35
CA PRO A 7 -34.28 13.43 19.40
C PRO A 7 -33.07 14.24 18.90
N ALA A 8 -33.11 15.55 19.13
CA ALA A 8 -32.04 16.47 18.79
C ALA A 8 -30.75 16.09 19.54
N ALA A 9 -29.62 16.13 18.82
CA ALA A 9 -28.30 15.91 19.41
C ALA A 9 -28.01 16.96 20.50
N PRO A 10 -27.42 16.59 21.65
CA PRO A 10 -27.07 17.56 22.68
C PRO A 10 -25.99 18.52 22.14
N SER A 11 -26.19 19.81 22.41
CA SER A 11 -25.22 20.85 22.07
C SER A 11 -23.92 20.67 22.88
N PRO A 12 -22.75 20.98 22.29
CA PRO A 12 -21.48 20.87 23.00
C PRO A 12 -21.44 21.91 24.12
N THR A 13 -21.41 21.45 25.38
CA THR A 13 -21.18 22.33 26.52
C THR A 13 -19.73 22.83 26.50
N PRO A 14 -19.47 24.11 26.80
CA PRO A 14 -18.12 24.60 26.99
C PRO A 14 -17.50 23.94 28.22
N ARG A 15 -16.40 23.19 28.03
CA ARG A 15 -15.60 22.65 29.13
C ARG A 15 -14.91 23.80 29.86
N THR A 16 -15.43 24.19 31.01
CA THR A 16 -14.66 24.94 31.99
C THR A 16 -13.59 24.01 32.57
N SER A 17 -12.33 24.34 32.33
CA SER A 17 -11.18 23.62 32.87
C SER A 17 -11.02 23.98 34.35
N THR A 18 -11.74 23.28 35.23
CA THR A 18 -11.46 23.38 36.67
C THR A 18 -10.18 22.58 36.95
N THR A 19 -9.06 23.27 37.09
CA THR A 19 -7.79 22.71 37.54
C THR A 19 -7.93 22.28 39.00
N GLN A 20 -8.18 21.00 39.27
CA GLN A 20 -8.00 20.46 40.62
C GLN A 20 -6.50 20.21 40.85
N VAL A 21 -5.93 20.99 41.78
CA VAL A 21 -4.54 20.83 42.24
C VAL A 21 -4.55 19.86 43.41
N VAL A 22 -4.13 18.61 43.19
CA VAL A 22 -3.87 17.67 44.28
C VAL A 22 -2.41 17.86 44.72
N ARG A 23 -2.21 18.35 45.95
CA ARG A 23 -0.88 18.48 46.57
C ARG A 23 -0.37 17.09 46.99
N THR A 24 0.84 16.74 46.56
CA THR A 24 1.57 15.56 47.08
C THR A 24 2.66 16.01 48.05
N SER A 25 2.96 15.18 49.05
CA SER A 25 3.76 15.47 50.25
C SER A 25 5.28 15.62 50.04
N SER A 26 5.77 15.66 48.80
CA SER A 26 7.22 15.61 48.51
C SER A 26 7.82 16.87 47.88
N GLY A 27 7.10 18.00 47.90
CA GLY A 27 7.68 19.32 47.58
C GLY A 27 8.22 19.50 46.15
N ARG A 28 8.06 18.52 45.26
CA ARG A 28 8.46 18.60 43.84
C ARG A 28 7.22 18.68 42.96
N THR A 29 6.96 19.87 42.45
CA THR A 29 5.96 20.12 41.40
C THR A 29 6.45 19.50 40.09
N ARG A 30 6.13 18.21 39.87
CA ARG A 30 6.24 17.64 38.53
C ARG A 30 5.01 18.08 37.75
N ALA A 31 5.18 19.03 36.84
CA ALA A 31 4.14 19.39 35.88
C ALA A 31 3.74 18.12 35.12
N LEU A 32 2.57 17.55 35.42
CA LEU A 32 1.91 16.59 34.57
C LEU A 32 1.45 17.38 33.35
N TRP A 33 2.32 17.45 32.35
CA TRP A 33 1.91 17.88 31.02
C TRP A 33 0.80 16.91 30.59
N GLY A 34 -0.45 17.36 30.69
CA GLY A 34 -1.59 16.66 30.12
C GLY A 34 -1.23 16.33 28.68
N ARG A 35 -1.28 15.05 28.32
CA ARG A 35 -1.12 14.61 26.94
C ARG A 35 -2.16 15.39 26.14
N ARG A 36 -1.73 16.43 25.43
CA ARG A 36 -2.59 17.11 24.46
C ARG A 36 -3.12 16.00 23.57
N ALA A 37 -4.43 15.85 23.49
CA ALA A 37 -5.04 15.00 22.47
C ALA A 37 -4.40 15.39 21.14
N PRO A 38 -3.90 14.42 20.33
CA PRO A 38 -3.26 14.77 19.08
C PRO A 38 -4.29 15.52 18.25
N ALA A 39 -4.01 16.80 17.99
CA ALA A 39 -4.77 17.59 17.04
C ALA A 39 -4.91 16.75 15.76
N LEU A 40 -6.15 16.55 15.31
CA LEU A 40 -6.45 15.98 14.00
C LEU A 40 -5.67 16.78 12.97
N ARG A 41 -4.50 16.26 12.57
CA ARG A 41 -3.66 16.91 11.57
C ARG A 41 -4.41 16.80 10.25
N ARG A 42 -4.79 17.95 9.72
CA ARG A 42 -5.17 18.15 8.33
C ARG A 42 -4.12 17.48 7.44
N THR A 43 -4.61 16.53 6.63
CA THR A 43 -4.00 15.81 5.51
C THR A 43 -2.56 16.21 5.15
N THR A 44 -1.57 15.53 5.72
CA THR A 44 -0.30 15.34 5.04
C THR A 44 -0.40 14.00 4.35
N ALA A 45 -0.43 13.99 3.01
CA ALA A 45 -0.10 12.79 2.24
C ALA A 45 1.10 12.13 2.96
N SER A 46 0.91 10.92 3.48
CA SER A 46 1.92 10.23 4.26
C SER A 46 3.19 10.10 3.41
N ARG A 47 4.37 9.91 4.01
CA ARG A 47 5.61 9.64 3.23
C ARG A 47 5.38 8.52 2.19
N ALA A 48 4.47 7.58 2.47
CA ALA A 48 4.03 6.56 1.53
C ALA A 48 3.21 7.11 0.35
N ASP A 49 2.36 8.11 0.54
CA ASP A 49 1.57 8.74 -0.54
C ASP A 49 2.46 9.56 -1.50
N ILE A 50 3.49 10.26 -0.99
CA ILE A 50 4.49 10.97 -1.82
C ILE A 50 5.31 9.96 -2.66
N LEU A 51 5.71 8.85 -2.06
CA LEU A 51 6.40 7.76 -2.76
C LEU A 51 5.49 7.06 -3.79
N TYR A 52 4.21 6.94 -3.47
CA TYR A 52 3.19 6.38 -4.34
C TYR A 52 2.97 7.27 -5.59
N THR A 53 2.89 8.59 -5.43
CA THR A 53 2.84 9.55 -6.56
C THR A 53 4.12 9.56 -7.38
N LEU A 54 5.29 9.41 -6.75
CA LEU A 54 6.58 9.25 -7.46
C LEU A 54 6.67 7.94 -8.26
N MET A 55 6.00 6.87 -7.78
CA MET A 55 5.91 5.59 -8.49
C MET A 55 4.87 5.62 -9.62
N GLU A 56 3.74 6.33 -9.46
CA GLU A 56 2.76 6.55 -10.54
C GLU A 56 3.30 7.46 -11.65
N GLY A 57 4.10 8.47 -11.31
CA GLY A 57 4.71 9.42 -12.27
C GLY A 57 5.73 8.80 -13.25
N LEU A 58 6.03 7.50 -13.12
CA LEU A 58 6.94 6.77 -14.01
C LEU A 58 6.34 5.51 -14.59
N ASN A 59 5.05 5.56 -14.87
CA ASN A 59 4.31 4.55 -15.61
C ASN A 59 5.01 4.23 -16.96
N LEU A 60 5.99 3.33 -16.89
CA LEU A 60 6.90 2.96 -17.97
C LEU A 60 6.80 1.46 -18.24
N ARG A 61 5.62 0.90 -18.03
CA ARG A 61 5.02 -0.08 -18.94
C ARG A 61 3.57 0.36 -19.10
N MET A 62 3.16 0.60 -20.34
CA MET A 62 1.74 0.61 -20.71
C MET A 62 1.08 -0.61 -20.07
N PRO A 63 -0.18 -0.51 -19.58
CA PRO A 63 -0.93 -1.71 -19.26
C PRO A 63 -0.83 -2.65 -20.47
N ARG A 64 -0.63 -3.94 -20.21
CA ARG A 64 -0.75 -4.96 -21.26
C ARG A 64 -2.09 -4.69 -21.97
N GLY A 65 -2.08 -4.58 -23.30
CA GLY A 65 -3.34 -4.44 -24.04
C GLY A 65 -4.29 -5.54 -23.61
N GLU A 66 -5.60 -5.27 -23.61
CA GLU A 66 -6.64 -6.18 -23.09
C GLU A 66 -6.47 -7.61 -23.60
N SER A 67 -6.03 -7.78 -24.85
CA SER A 67 -5.71 -9.05 -25.50
C SER A 67 -4.63 -9.90 -24.81
N GLN A 68 -3.80 -9.31 -23.95
CA GLN A 68 -2.67 -9.97 -23.26
C GLN A 68 -2.89 -10.12 -21.75
N VAL A 69 -3.95 -9.54 -21.19
CA VAL A 69 -4.29 -9.71 -19.77
C VAL A 69 -4.82 -11.15 -19.58
N GLY A 70 -4.25 -11.89 -18.62
CA GLY A 70 -4.68 -13.27 -18.32
C GLY A 70 -4.08 -14.38 -19.19
N ARG A 71 -3.46 -14.08 -20.34
CA ARG A 71 -2.77 -15.11 -21.14
C ARG A 71 -1.56 -15.68 -20.38
N ARG A 72 -1.66 -16.94 -19.98
CA ARG A 72 -0.54 -17.71 -19.44
C ARG A 72 -0.02 -18.61 -20.55
N ALA A 73 1.30 -18.59 -20.78
CA ALA A 73 1.93 -19.55 -21.68
C ALA A 73 1.53 -20.97 -21.24
N THR A 74 1.22 -21.82 -22.22
CA THR A 74 0.92 -23.24 -21.99
C THR A 74 2.11 -23.90 -21.29
N GLU A 75 1.87 -24.99 -20.58
CA GLU A 75 2.96 -25.71 -19.91
C GLU A 75 4.01 -26.18 -20.91
N GLU A 76 3.56 -26.64 -22.07
CA GLU A 76 4.41 -26.98 -23.21
C GLU A 76 5.23 -25.78 -23.72
N ALA A 77 4.62 -24.62 -23.93
CA ALA A 77 5.36 -23.42 -24.35
C ALA A 77 6.38 -22.99 -23.30
N ARG A 78 6.06 -23.13 -22.00
CA ARG A 78 7.04 -22.88 -20.92
C ARG A 78 8.15 -23.93 -20.90
N ALA A 79 7.84 -25.20 -21.16
CA ALA A 79 8.82 -26.27 -21.25
C ALA A 79 9.77 -26.03 -22.42
N ASN A 80 9.27 -25.63 -23.58
CA ASN A 80 10.08 -25.31 -24.76
C ASN A 80 10.98 -24.10 -24.54
N MET A 81 10.46 -23.04 -23.91
CA MET A 81 11.28 -21.88 -23.52
C MET A 81 12.37 -22.25 -22.51
N ARG A 82 12.08 -23.17 -21.57
CA ARG A 82 13.06 -23.68 -20.60
C ARG A 82 14.12 -24.54 -21.29
N ALA A 83 13.71 -25.50 -22.12
CA ALA A 83 14.60 -26.36 -22.89
C ALA A 83 15.54 -25.54 -23.76
N GLY A 84 15.01 -24.54 -24.49
CA GLY A 84 15.81 -23.64 -25.33
C GLY A 84 16.81 -22.78 -24.54
N HIS A 85 16.53 -22.45 -23.28
CA HIS A 85 17.49 -21.75 -22.42
C HIS A 85 18.58 -22.66 -21.84
N LEU A 86 18.26 -23.93 -21.59
CA LEU A 86 19.19 -24.93 -21.07
C LEU A 86 20.17 -25.41 -22.15
N THR A 87 19.73 -25.50 -23.40
CA THR A 87 20.55 -25.94 -24.53
C THR A 87 21.35 -24.81 -25.17
N ARG A 88 21.12 -23.55 -24.77
CA ARG A 88 21.82 -22.42 -25.35
C ARG A 88 23.24 -22.30 -24.78
N PRO A 89 24.29 -22.41 -25.62
CA PRO A 89 25.65 -22.25 -25.13
C PRO A 89 25.88 -20.81 -24.65
N PRO A 90 26.72 -20.62 -23.61
CA PRO A 90 27.14 -19.29 -23.19
C PRO A 90 27.89 -18.58 -24.32
N HIS A 91 27.84 -17.25 -24.34
CA HIS A 91 28.59 -16.47 -25.32
C HIS A 91 30.09 -16.75 -25.20
N SER A 92 30.78 -16.87 -26.33
CA SER A 92 32.22 -17.05 -26.35
C SER A 92 32.94 -15.88 -25.65
N PRO A 93 34.14 -16.11 -25.08
CA PRO A 93 34.93 -15.05 -24.44
C PRO A 93 35.13 -13.83 -25.36
N GLU A 94 35.38 -14.09 -26.64
CA GLU A 94 35.54 -13.07 -27.67
C GLU A 94 34.24 -12.27 -27.89
N THR A 95 33.09 -12.94 -27.96
CA THR A 95 31.78 -12.28 -28.10
C THR A 95 31.45 -11.43 -26.88
N ARG A 96 31.79 -11.92 -25.68
CA ARG A 96 31.60 -11.18 -24.42
C ARG A 96 32.49 -9.93 -24.36
N ALA A 97 33.73 -10.04 -24.83
CA ALA A 97 34.65 -8.90 -24.94
C ALA A 97 34.12 -7.85 -25.93
N LYS A 98 33.69 -8.26 -27.12
CA LYS A 98 33.05 -7.38 -28.13
C LYS A 98 31.81 -6.68 -27.58
N MET A 99 30.94 -7.41 -26.88
CA MET A 99 29.77 -6.85 -26.19
C MET A 99 30.13 -5.86 -25.07
N SER A 100 31.24 -6.08 -24.37
CA SER A 100 31.72 -5.19 -23.31
C SER A 100 32.28 -3.89 -23.88
N VAL A 101 33.14 -3.98 -24.90
CA VAL A 101 33.73 -2.82 -25.59
C VAL A 101 32.64 -1.94 -26.21
N THR A 102 31.68 -2.54 -26.91
CA THR A 102 30.58 -1.80 -27.57
C THR A 102 29.64 -1.08 -26.61
N ARG A 103 29.55 -1.51 -25.34
CA ARG A 103 28.70 -0.91 -24.30
C ARG A 103 29.47 0.04 -23.38
N LYS A 104 30.80 -0.02 -23.36
CA LYS A 104 31.64 0.83 -22.52
C LYS A 104 31.40 2.30 -22.87
N GLY A 105 31.13 3.13 -21.87
CA GLY A 105 30.89 4.57 -22.03
C GLY A 105 29.54 4.97 -22.61
N LYS A 106 28.71 4.05 -23.14
CA LYS A 106 27.39 4.43 -23.67
C LYS A 106 26.47 4.88 -22.54
N PRO A 107 25.93 6.11 -22.61
CA PRO A 107 25.02 6.59 -21.59
C PRO A 107 23.75 5.74 -21.59
N HIS A 108 23.24 5.48 -20.40
CA HIS A 108 21.95 4.81 -20.29
C HIS A 108 20.83 5.70 -20.83
N SER A 109 19.80 5.09 -21.41
CA SER A 109 18.64 5.83 -21.94
C SER A 109 17.97 6.65 -20.83
N GLN A 110 17.31 7.75 -21.20
CA GLN A 110 16.63 8.63 -20.22
C GLN A 110 15.65 7.83 -19.35
N LYS A 111 14.89 6.92 -19.97
CA LYS A 111 13.97 5.99 -19.32
C LYS A 111 14.66 5.19 -18.21
N THR A 112 15.83 4.62 -18.52
CA THR A 112 16.52 3.77 -17.55
C THR A 112 17.33 4.56 -16.53
N ARG A 113 17.86 5.74 -16.88
CA ARG A 113 18.43 6.70 -15.91
C ARG A 113 17.42 7.08 -14.82
N LYS A 114 16.19 7.43 -15.21
CA LYS A 114 15.10 7.75 -14.26
C LYS A 114 14.79 6.56 -13.33
N ARG A 115 14.67 5.34 -13.89
CA ARG A 115 14.47 4.11 -13.10
C ARG A 115 15.59 3.87 -12.09
N MET A 116 16.85 4.01 -12.50
CA MET A 116 18.01 3.83 -11.63
C MET A 116 18.07 4.90 -10.53
N SER A 117 17.78 6.16 -10.86
CA SER A 117 17.72 7.27 -9.90
C SER A 117 16.71 6.97 -8.79
N ILE A 118 15.54 6.44 -9.14
CA ILE A 118 14.51 6.12 -8.16
C ILE A 118 14.81 4.86 -7.37
N ALA A 119 15.33 3.81 -8.00
CA ALA A 119 15.82 2.66 -7.25
C ALA A 119 16.87 3.08 -6.20
N ARG A 120 17.77 4.00 -6.56
CA ARG A 120 18.74 4.60 -5.63
C ARG A 120 18.06 5.41 -4.53
N MET A 121 17.12 6.30 -4.87
CA MET A 121 16.37 7.12 -3.91
C MET A 121 15.58 6.26 -2.92
N LEU A 122 14.89 5.22 -3.39
CA LEU A 122 14.13 4.29 -2.55
C LEU A 122 15.04 3.56 -1.57
N LYS A 123 16.22 3.09 -2.05
CA LYS A 123 17.24 2.45 -1.21
C LYS A 123 17.75 3.37 -0.10
N HIS A 124 18.10 4.63 -0.44
CA HIS A 124 18.61 5.59 0.55
C HIS A 124 17.56 6.03 1.58
N ASN A 125 16.29 6.11 1.19
CA ASN A 125 15.20 6.52 2.10
C ASN A 125 14.64 5.36 2.95
N GLY A 126 15.26 4.17 2.91
CA GLY A 126 14.77 3.00 3.66
C GLY A 126 13.41 2.49 3.18
N VAL A 127 13.00 2.86 1.95
CA VAL A 127 11.71 2.46 1.40
C VAL A 127 11.81 1.00 0.98
N PRO A 128 10.88 0.15 1.45
CA PRO A 128 10.92 -1.26 1.08
C PRO A 128 10.76 -1.46 -0.43
N VAL A 129 11.84 -1.89 -1.08
CA VAL A 129 11.86 -2.25 -2.51
C VAL A 129 11.26 -3.64 -2.78
N SER A 130 10.90 -4.39 -1.74
CA SER A 130 10.28 -5.71 -1.87
C SER A 130 8.75 -5.62 -1.82
N LYS A 131 8.08 -6.48 -2.61
CA LYS A 131 6.60 -6.53 -2.67
C LYS A 131 5.95 -6.72 -1.29
N PRO A 132 6.42 -7.65 -0.42
CA PRO A 132 5.79 -7.85 0.88
C PRO A 132 5.87 -6.62 1.77
N ALA A 133 7.00 -5.90 1.71
CA ALA A 133 7.20 -4.75 2.56
C ALA A 133 6.48 -3.49 2.04
N MET A 134 6.25 -3.36 0.72
CA MET A 134 5.29 -2.40 0.17
C MET A 134 3.87 -2.67 0.68
N VAL A 135 3.40 -3.92 0.61
CA VAL A 135 2.06 -4.31 1.11
C VAL A 135 1.92 -4.01 2.60
N LEU A 136 2.95 -4.31 3.40
CA LEU A 136 2.98 -4.01 4.83
C LEU A 136 2.96 -2.51 5.11
N ALA A 137 3.70 -1.72 4.34
CA ALA A 137 3.70 -0.26 4.47
C ALA A 137 2.32 0.34 4.14
N SER A 138 1.63 -0.16 3.12
CA SER A 138 0.28 0.29 2.79
C SER A 138 -0.74 0.06 3.92
N LYS A 139 -0.49 -0.89 4.83
CA LYS A 139 -1.32 -1.17 5.99
C LYS A 139 -1.05 -0.26 7.21
N SER A 140 -0.10 0.68 7.12
CA SER A 140 0.25 1.58 8.24
C SER A 140 -0.73 2.74 8.45
N LYS A 141 -1.93 2.67 7.86
CA LYS A 141 -2.97 3.69 7.94
C LYS A 141 -3.99 3.29 9.04
N PRO A 142 -4.66 4.25 9.70
CA PRO A 142 -5.74 3.93 10.63
C PRO A 142 -6.87 3.17 9.93
N CYS A 143 -7.65 2.41 10.71
CA CYS A 143 -8.85 1.74 10.20
C CYS A 143 -9.79 2.75 9.55
N ALA A 144 -10.24 2.49 8.32
CA ALA A 144 -11.16 3.35 7.59
C ALA A 144 -12.51 3.54 8.30
N ASP A 145 -12.94 2.55 9.10
CA ASP A 145 -14.24 2.59 9.79
C ASP A 145 -14.16 3.20 11.18
N CYS A 146 -13.25 2.70 12.03
CA CYS A 146 -13.17 3.13 13.43
C CYS A 146 -12.04 4.12 13.74
N GLY A 147 -11.16 4.42 12.78
CA GLY A 147 -10.02 5.33 12.96
C GLY A 147 -8.89 4.80 13.87
N ILE A 148 -9.07 3.66 14.55
CA ILE A 148 -8.05 3.08 15.42
C ILE A 148 -6.95 2.44 14.55
N SER A 149 -5.70 2.70 14.93
CA SER A 149 -4.52 2.10 14.29
C SER A 149 -4.05 0.89 15.07
N PHE A 150 -3.81 -0.22 14.37
CA PHE A 150 -3.21 -1.42 14.92
C PHE A 150 -1.89 -1.73 14.20
N PRO A 151 -1.05 -2.65 14.71
CA PRO A 151 0.14 -3.08 14.01
C PRO A 151 -0.17 -3.49 12.55
N PRO A 152 0.59 -3.03 11.54
CA PRO A 152 0.27 -3.28 10.14
C PRO A 152 0.11 -4.76 9.76
N LYS A 153 0.70 -5.68 10.52
CA LYS A 153 0.55 -7.13 10.33
C LYS A 153 -0.89 -7.61 10.55
N VAL A 154 -1.63 -7.01 11.49
CA VAL A 154 -3.01 -7.42 11.82
C VAL A 154 -4.08 -6.65 11.03
N MET A 155 -3.71 -5.50 10.45
CA MET A 155 -4.61 -4.74 9.58
C MET A 155 -4.95 -5.55 8.32
N GLN A 156 -6.17 -5.38 7.81
CA GLN A 156 -6.70 -6.11 6.66
C GLN A 156 -7.04 -5.17 5.51
N PHE A 157 -6.93 -5.68 4.28
CA PHE A 157 -7.42 -5.00 3.09
C PHE A 157 -8.84 -5.48 2.81
N ASP A 158 -9.83 -4.64 3.02
CA ASP A 158 -11.21 -4.91 2.61
C ASP A 158 -11.44 -4.33 1.21
N HIS A 159 -11.88 -5.17 0.27
CA HIS A 159 -12.21 -4.68 -1.06
C HIS A 159 -13.54 -3.91 -1.01
N VAL A 160 -13.56 -2.69 -1.55
CA VAL A 160 -14.78 -1.86 -1.58
C VAL A 160 -15.54 -2.12 -2.89
N PRO A 161 -16.77 -2.65 -2.82
CA PRO A 161 -17.63 -2.77 -4.00
C PRO A 161 -17.81 -1.40 -4.66
N GLY A 162 -17.68 -1.33 -5.99
CA GLY A 162 -17.80 -0.07 -6.75
C GLY A 162 -16.48 0.65 -7.06
N ARG A 163 -15.33 0.24 -6.49
CA ARG A 163 -14.00 0.74 -6.90
C ARG A 163 -13.35 -0.08 -8.04
N GLY A 164 -14.18 -0.77 -8.81
CA GLY A 164 -13.79 -1.67 -9.89
C GLY A 164 -13.74 -3.14 -9.47
N GLU A 165 -13.55 -4.02 -10.44
CA GLU A 165 -13.49 -5.46 -10.20
C GLU A 165 -12.20 -5.88 -9.49
N LYS A 166 -12.34 -6.82 -8.55
CA LYS A 166 -11.22 -7.43 -7.85
C LYS A 166 -10.47 -8.37 -8.79
N LEU A 167 -9.24 -8.02 -9.14
CA LEU A 167 -8.45 -8.83 -10.08
C LEU A 167 -7.74 -9.99 -9.38
N PHE A 168 -7.42 -9.83 -8.09
CA PHE A 168 -6.76 -10.84 -7.27
C PHE A 168 -6.83 -10.49 -5.78
N GLY A 169 -6.63 -11.48 -4.90
CA GLY A 169 -6.41 -11.21 -3.48
C GLY A 169 -5.01 -10.67 -3.23
N ILE A 170 -4.86 -9.65 -2.38
CA ILE A 170 -3.55 -9.08 -2.00
C ILE A 170 -2.61 -10.14 -1.40
N GLY A 171 -3.11 -11.26 -0.86
CA GLY A 171 -2.26 -12.40 -0.46
C GLY A 171 -1.48 -13.07 -1.62
N GLY A 172 -1.98 -12.96 -2.85
CA GLY A 172 -1.40 -13.55 -4.06
C GLY A 172 -0.40 -12.66 -4.81
N ILE A 173 0.49 -11.97 -4.09
CA ILE A 173 1.47 -11.03 -4.70
C ILE A 173 2.56 -11.70 -5.56
N HIS A 174 2.77 -13.01 -5.41
CA HIS A 174 3.78 -13.74 -6.16
C HIS A 174 3.42 -13.78 -7.66
N GLY A 175 4.39 -13.47 -8.53
CA GLY A 175 4.17 -13.38 -9.98
C GLY A 175 3.54 -12.08 -10.51
N ARG A 176 3.08 -11.16 -9.65
CA ARG A 176 2.49 -9.87 -10.06
C ARG A 176 3.50 -8.74 -10.14
N SER A 177 3.27 -7.73 -10.98
CA SER A 177 4.11 -6.52 -10.98
C SER A 177 3.81 -5.65 -9.76
N LEU A 178 4.75 -4.78 -9.38
CA LEU A 178 4.50 -3.78 -8.32
C LEU A 178 3.33 -2.86 -8.68
N THR A 179 3.17 -2.53 -9.96
CA THR A 179 2.08 -1.69 -10.45
C THR A 179 0.72 -2.38 -10.30
N GLU A 180 0.61 -3.66 -10.65
CA GLU A 180 -0.64 -4.43 -10.47
C GLU A 180 -1.04 -4.50 -8.99
N ILE A 181 -0.08 -4.74 -8.11
CA ILE A 181 -0.31 -4.78 -6.65
C ILE A 181 -0.76 -3.41 -6.15
N ALA A 182 -0.09 -2.34 -6.56
CA ALA A 182 -0.45 -0.96 -6.21
C ALA A 182 -1.88 -0.60 -6.66
N THR A 183 -2.23 -0.94 -7.90
CA THR A 183 -3.58 -0.69 -8.44
C THR A 183 -4.66 -1.46 -7.69
N GLU A 184 -4.39 -2.68 -7.26
CA GLU A 184 -5.35 -3.47 -6.48
C GLU A 184 -5.50 -2.93 -5.05
N ILE A 185 -4.39 -2.53 -4.41
CA ILE A 185 -4.40 -1.89 -3.08
C ILE A 185 -5.28 -0.63 -3.08
N ARG A 186 -5.28 0.16 -4.16
CA ARG A 186 -6.13 1.36 -4.29
C ARG A 186 -7.63 1.08 -4.23
N LYS A 187 -8.06 -0.13 -4.59
CA LYS A 187 -9.48 -0.53 -4.52
C LYS A 187 -9.88 -0.97 -3.12
N CYS A 188 -8.91 -1.21 -2.25
CA CYS A 188 -9.14 -1.68 -0.90
C CYS A 188 -9.12 -0.53 0.11
N ASP A 189 -9.95 -0.65 1.14
CA ASP A 189 -9.78 0.08 2.39
C ASP A 189 -8.87 -0.70 3.33
N VAL A 190 -8.11 0.01 4.15
CA VAL A 190 -7.35 -0.59 5.26
C VAL A 190 -8.24 -0.55 6.50
N VAL A 191 -8.60 -1.71 7.02
CA VAL A 191 -9.53 -1.86 8.16
C VAL A 191 -8.95 -2.78 9.23
N CYS A 192 -9.38 -2.62 10.48
CA CYS A 192 -9.01 -3.53 11.55
C CYS A 192 -9.76 -4.88 11.41
N PRO A 193 -9.29 -5.97 12.06
CA PRO A 193 -9.94 -7.28 11.98
C PRO A 193 -11.42 -7.28 12.36
N THR A 194 -11.79 -6.51 13.38
CA THR A 194 -13.17 -6.44 13.88
C THR A 194 -14.09 -5.78 12.86
N CYS A 195 -13.73 -4.59 12.36
CA CYS A 195 -14.53 -3.89 11.35
C CYS A 195 -14.60 -4.70 10.04
N HIS A 196 -13.51 -5.37 9.65
CA HIS A 196 -13.52 -6.28 8.50
C HIS A 196 -14.52 -7.43 8.66
N ALA A 197 -14.55 -8.07 9.84
CA ALA A 197 -15.49 -9.15 10.13
C ALA A 197 -16.95 -8.66 10.11
N LEU A 198 -17.21 -7.47 10.68
CA LEU A 198 -18.54 -6.84 10.64
C LEU A 198 -18.98 -6.54 9.21
N ARG A 199 -18.12 -5.91 8.39
CA ARG A 199 -18.40 -5.68 6.95
C ARG A 199 -18.76 -6.99 6.23
N THR A 200 -18.03 -8.07 6.51
CA THR A 200 -18.29 -9.38 5.91
C THR A 200 -19.64 -9.95 6.35
N TYR A 201 -19.97 -9.84 7.64
CA TYR A 201 -21.24 -10.30 8.19
C TYR A 201 -22.43 -9.57 7.55
N TYR A 202 -22.41 -8.23 7.53
CA TYR A 202 -23.51 -7.44 6.97
C TYR A 202 -23.70 -7.69 5.46
N ARG A 203 -22.61 -7.72 4.68
CA ARG A 203 -22.69 -8.03 3.24
C ARG A 203 -23.27 -9.42 2.95
N ARG A 204 -23.00 -10.40 3.81
CA ARG A 204 -23.57 -11.76 3.67
C ARG A 204 -25.05 -11.80 4.06
N ALA A 205 -25.43 -11.04 5.09
CA ALA A 205 -26.83 -10.91 5.49
C ALA A 205 -27.66 -10.24 4.38
N GLU A 206 -27.17 -9.14 3.81
CA GLU A 206 -27.81 -8.43 2.68
C GLU A 206 -27.93 -9.30 1.41
N ALA A 207 -26.97 -10.20 1.15
CA ALA A 207 -27.02 -11.10 0.01
C ALA A 207 -27.96 -12.31 0.21
N ALA A 208 -28.38 -12.57 1.46
CA ALA A 208 -29.27 -13.67 1.81
C ALA A 208 -30.75 -13.25 1.88
N THR A 209 -31.02 -11.95 1.86
CA THR A 209 -32.36 -11.32 1.80
C THR A 209 -32.74 -10.99 0.38
#